data_AF-A0A418QCJ1-F1
#
_entry.id   AF-A0A418QCJ1-F1
#
_cell.length_a   1.000
_cell.length_b   1.000
_cell.length_c   1.000
_cell.angle_alpha   90.00
_cell.angle_beta   90.00
_cell.angle_gamma   90.00
#
_symmetry.space_group_name_H-M   'P 1'
#
loop_
_entity.id
_entity.type
_entity.pdbx_description
1 polymer ?
#
loop_
_entity_poly.entity_id
_entity_poly.type
_entity_poly.pdbx_seq_one_letter_code
_entity_poly.pdbx_strand_id
1 'polypeptide(L)'
;MRDAPFLLARVHLPEDDRRPCLMQKLDDPYMGPMDGSVFSFQRAGEPVNAYAWWETHDPEVIGRGGHGVIRIVPMTPDLWTHLKPGTSLAMTHERLHAQVTQSLMENQA
;
A
#
# COMPACT_ATOMS: atom_id res chain seq x y z
N MET A 1 -15.83 6.84 -0.78
CA MET A 1 -14.72 5.87 -0.91
C MET A 1 -14.81 4.68 0.06
N ARG A 2 -15.68 4.74 1.09
CA ARG A 2 -15.90 3.62 2.02
C ARG A 2 -16.57 2.41 1.37
N ASP A 3 -17.08 2.48 0.15
CA ASP A 3 -17.76 1.34 -0.50
C ASP A 3 -16.96 0.69 -1.63
N ALA A 4 -15.70 1.12 -1.84
CA ALA A 4 -14.85 0.58 -2.89
C ALA A 4 -14.02 -0.61 -2.38
N PRO A 5 -13.79 -1.65 -3.20
CA PRO A 5 -12.89 -2.74 -2.87
C PRO A 5 -11.50 -2.22 -2.49
N PHE A 6 -10.91 -2.81 -1.46
CA PHE A 6 -9.61 -2.37 -0.95
C PHE A 6 -8.79 -3.55 -0.46
N LEU A 7 -7.48 -3.36 -0.35
CA LEU A 7 -6.55 -4.29 0.28
C LEU A 7 -5.77 -3.57 1.38
N LEU A 8 -5.35 -4.32 2.40
CA LEU A 8 -4.40 -3.80 3.39
C LEU A 8 -3.00 -4.28 3.04
N ALA A 9 -2.04 -3.38 3.16
CA ALA A 9 -0.64 -3.70 2.97
C ALA A 9 0.21 -3.01 4.04
N ARG A 10 1.31 -3.66 4.43
CA ARG A 10 2.34 -3.10 5.29
C ARG A 10 3.41 -2.43 4.43
N VAL A 11 3.60 -1.12 4.56
CA VAL A 11 4.71 -0.40 3.94
C VAL A 11 5.97 -0.59 4.76
N HIS A 12 7.07 -0.92 4.10
CA HIS A 12 8.39 -1.06 4.70
C HIS A 12 9.24 0.16 4.32
N LEU A 13 9.81 0.84 5.32
CA LEU A 13 10.79 1.90 5.10
C LEU A 13 12.21 1.31 5.08
N PRO A 14 13.04 1.63 4.08
CA PRO A 14 14.44 1.22 4.08
C PRO A 14 15.21 1.90 5.22
N GLU A 15 16.10 1.16 5.88
CA GLU A 15 16.88 1.60 7.05
C GLU A 15 17.73 2.86 6.80
N ASP A 16 18.13 3.07 5.54
CA ASP A 16 18.99 4.19 5.13
C ASP A 16 18.24 5.49 4.79
N ASP A 17 16.90 5.48 4.72
CA ASP A 17 16.16 6.70 4.40
C ASP A 17 16.07 7.56 5.67
N ARG A 18 17.09 8.39 5.87
CA ARG A 18 17.16 9.47 6.87
C ARG A 18 16.14 10.59 6.59
N ARG A 19 14.92 10.24 6.16
CA ARG A 19 13.82 11.17 5.95
C ARG A 19 12.87 11.05 7.14
N PRO A 20 13.13 11.77 8.25
CA PRO A 20 12.18 11.89 9.34
C PRO A 20 10.79 12.36 8.84
N CYS A 21 10.75 13.03 7.68
CA CYS A 21 9.53 13.41 6.98
C CYS A 21 8.66 12.21 6.56
N LEU A 22 9.21 11.07 6.14
CA LEU A 22 8.41 9.90 5.74
C LEU A 22 7.84 9.14 6.95
N MET A 23 8.61 9.04 8.04
CA MET A 23 8.10 8.52 9.32
C MET A 23 7.00 9.43 9.91
N GLN A 24 7.24 10.75 10.01
CA GLN A 24 6.20 11.70 10.46
C GLN A 24 4.96 11.70 9.58
N LYS A 25 5.11 11.43 8.28
CA LYS A 25 4.00 11.32 7.34
C LYS A 25 3.23 10.01 7.48
N LEU A 26 3.88 8.89 7.77
CA LEU A 26 3.16 7.64 8.10
C LEU A 26 2.40 7.74 9.43
N ASP A 27 2.83 8.62 10.34
CA ASP A 27 2.08 8.94 11.56
C ASP A 27 0.86 9.86 11.30
N ASP A 28 0.70 10.40 10.08
CA ASP A 28 -0.46 11.19 9.68
C ASP A 28 -1.57 10.29 9.11
N PRO A 29 -2.76 10.25 9.74
CA PRO A 29 -3.88 9.41 9.30
C PRO A 29 -4.46 9.80 7.94
N TYR A 30 -4.06 10.96 7.39
CA TYR A 30 -4.48 11.43 6.06
C TYR A 30 -3.36 11.32 5.02
N MET A 31 -2.24 10.67 5.33
CA MET A 31 -1.15 10.53 4.37
C MET A 31 -1.44 9.47 3.32
N GLY A 32 -1.30 9.88 2.06
CA GLY A 32 -1.37 9.06 0.87
C GLY A 32 -1.64 9.92 -0.39
N PRO A 33 -1.51 9.38 -1.60
CA PRO A 33 -1.69 10.08 -2.85
C PRO A 33 -3.19 10.32 -3.05
N MET A 34 -3.60 11.56 -2.77
CA MET A 34 -4.93 12.06 -3.12
C MET A 34 -5.22 11.95 -4.63
N ASP A 35 -4.17 11.80 -5.46
CA ASP A 35 -4.24 11.70 -6.92
C ASP A 35 -3.89 10.30 -7.49
N GLY A 36 -3.63 9.32 -6.61
CA GLY A 36 -3.27 7.94 -6.98
C GLY A 36 -1.77 7.69 -7.16
N SER A 37 -1.33 6.50 -6.75
CA SER A 37 0.03 5.98 -6.97
C SER A 37 -0.01 4.80 -7.95
N VAL A 38 1.14 4.52 -8.55
CA VAL A 38 1.35 3.32 -9.36
C VAL A 38 2.00 2.24 -8.48
N PHE A 39 1.37 1.07 -8.46
CA PHE A 39 1.90 -0.12 -7.82
C PHE A 39 2.29 -1.14 -8.88
N SER A 40 3.50 -1.69 -8.73
CA SER A 40 4.02 -2.77 -9.55
C SER A 40 3.97 -4.11 -8.80
N PHE A 41 3.43 -5.15 -9.44
CA PHE A 41 3.39 -6.52 -8.91
C PHE A 41 3.39 -7.55 -10.04
N GLN A 42 3.58 -8.82 -9.71
CA GLN A 42 3.58 -9.92 -10.69
C GLN A 42 2.18 -10.50 -10.87
N ARG A 43 1.81 -10.80 -12.12
CA ARG A 43 0.59 -11.56 -12.48
C ARG A 43 0.93 -12.55 -13.58
N ALA A 44 0.75 -13.84 -13.32
CA ALA A 44 1.04 -14.90 -14.28
C ALA A 44 2.48 -14.85 -14.88
N GLY A 45 3.45 -14.37 -14.10
CA GLY A 45 4.85 -14.25 -14.53
C GLY A 45 5.21 -12.93 -15.22
N GLU A 46 4.25 -12.03 -15.42
CA GLU A 46 4.46 -10.73 -16.04
C GLU A 46 4.34 -9.59 -15.01
N PRO A 47 5.19 -8.55 -15.08
CA PRO A 47 5.03 -7.35 -14.28
C PRO A 47 3.82 -6.54 -14.73
N VAL A 48 2.96 -6.19 -13.79
CA VAL A 48 1.78 -5.33 -13.98
C VAL A 48 1.99 -4.05 -13.19
N ASN A 49 1.73 -2.91 -13.84
CA ASN A 49 1.64 -1.61 -13.20
C ASN A 49 0.17 -1.20 -13.14
N ALA A 50 -0.35 -0.96 -11.94
CA ALA A 50 -1.74 -0.60 -11.74
C ALA A 50 -1.87 0.63 -10.84
N TYR A 51 -2.85 1.48 -11.16
CA TYR A 51 -3.16 2.67 -10.39
C TYR A 51 -4.08 2.35 -9.21
N ALA A 52 -3.78 2.99 -8.07
CA ALA A 52 -4.61 2.91 -6.86
C ALA A 52 -4.46 4.17 -6.01
N TRP A 53 -5.52 4.53 -5.30
CA TRP A 53 -5.41 5.45 -4.16
C TRP A 53 -4.91 4.68 -2.94
N TRP A 54 -4.26 5.36 -2.00
CA TRP A 54 -3.99 4.77 -0.70
C TRP A 54 -4.02 5.81 0.40
N GLU A 55 -4.28 5.35 1.62
CA GLU A 55 -4.29 6.13 2.84
C GLU A 55 -3.65 5.29 3.96
N THR A 56 -2.98 5.93 4.91
CA THR A 56 -2.53 5.26 6.13
C THR A 56 -3.74 4.73 6.90
N HIS A 57 -3.65 3.48 7.36
CA HIS A 57 -4.66 2.83 8.19
C HIS A 57 -3.98 2.36 9.48
N ASP A 58 -4.45 2.81 10.65
CA ASP A 58 -3.94 2.47 12.00
C ASP A 58 -2.38 2.38 12.09
N PRO A 59 -1.67 3.50 12.31
CA PRO A 59 -0.22 3.49 12.43
C PRO A 59 0.23 2.73 13.69
N GLU A 60 0.65 1.48 13.54
CA GLU A 60 1.37 0.75 14.59
C GLU A 60 2.88 0.98 14.41
N VAL A 61 3.43 1.99 15.09
CA VAL A 61 4.87 2.30 15.03
C VAL A 61 5.65 1.29 15.88
N ILE A 62 6.07 0.19 15.28
CA ILE A 62 6.88 -0.84 15.98
C ILE A 62 8.38 -0.60 15.74
N GLY A 63 8.96 0.37 16.46
CA GLY A 63 10.42 0.51 16.64
C GLY A 63 11.25 1.02 15.46
N ARG A 64 12.59 0.98 15.60
CA ARG A 64 13.57 1.43 14.58
C ARG A 64 13.48 0.55 13.34
N GLY A 65 13.21 1.15 12.18
CA GLY A 65 12.82 0.44 10.95
C GLY A 65 11.30 0.48 10.77
N GLY A 66 10.78 1.69 10.52
CA GLY A 66 9.34 1.94 10.56
C GLY A 66 8.57 1.14 9.52
N HIS A 67 7.42 0.63 9.94
CA HIS A 67 6.43 0.05 9.06
C HIS A 67 5.07 0.62 9.40
N GLY A 68 4.30 0.97 8.37
CA GLY A 68 2.93 1.46 8.50
C GLY A 68 1.98 0.52 7.78
N VAL A 69 0.72 0.48 8.19
CA VAL A 69 -0.33 -0.19 7.41
C VAL A 69 -1.01 0.86 6.54
N ILE A 70 -1.25 0.52 5.28
CA ILE A 70 -1.96 1.36 4.33
C ILE A 70 -3.16 0.59 3.79
N ARG A 71 -4.26 1.32 3.59
CA ARG A 71 -5.41 0.87 2.83
C ARG A 71 -5.22 1.31 1.39
N ILE A 72 -5.11 0.36 0.47
CA ILE A 72 -4.98 0.61 -0.97
C ILE A 72 -6.33 0.34 -1.63
N VAL A 73 -6.83 1.30 -2.41
CA VAL A 73 -8.09 1.25 -3.15
C VAL A 73 -7.77 1.20 -4.65
N PRO A 74 -7.81 0.01 -5.27
CA PRO A 74 -7.55 -0.14 -6.70
C PRO A 74 -8.52 0.65 -7.58
N MET A 75 -8.01 1.32 -8.61
CA MET A 75 -8.87 1.93 -9.64
C MET A 75 -9.45 0.87 -10.60
N THR A 76 -8.79 -0.29 -10.71
CA THR A 76 -9.26 -1.44 -11.50
C THR A 76 -9.11 -2.72 -10.67
N PRO A 77 -10.09 -3.04 -9.80
CA PRO A 77 -9.97 -4.13 -8.83
C PRO A 77 -9.62 -5.51 -9.42
N ASP A 78 -10.11 -5.83 -10.63
CA ASP A 78 -9.85 -7.11 -11.32
C ASP A 78 -8.36 -7.40 -11.58
N LEU A 79 -7.51 -6.36 -11.58
CA LEU A 79 -6.07 -6.53 -11.71
C LEU A 79 -5.40 -7.02 -10.42
N TRP A 80 -6.09 -6.94 -9.29
CA TRP A 80 -5.54 -7.14 -7.94
C TRP A 80 -6.12 -8.37 -7.24
N THR A 81 -7.16 -9.00 -7.80
CA THR A 81 -7.90 -10.13 -7.21
C THR A 81 -7.03 -11.37 -6.93
N HIS A 82 -5.92 -11.54 -7.66
CA HIS A 82 -5.00 -12.66 -7.46
C HIS A 82 -3.98 -12.42 -6.33
N LEU A 83 -3.90 -11.19 -5.81
CA LEU A 83 -2.92 -10.83 -4.79
C LEU A 83 -3.31 -11.45 -3.44
N LYS A 84 -2.34 -12.14 -2.84
CA LYS A 84 -2.49 -12.86 -1.57
C LYS A 84 -1.63 -12.20 -0.48
N PRO A 85 -1.94 -12.41 0.82
CA PRO A 85 -1.05 -12.00 1.90
C PRO A 85 0.37 -12.51 1.67
N GLY A 86 1.36 -11.66 1.96
CA GLY A 86 2.77 -11.89 1.69
C GLY A 86 3.25 -11.40 0.31
N THR A 87 2.35 -11.06 -0.62
CA THR A 87 2.72 -10.55 -1.94
C THR A 87 3.35 -9.16 -1.83
N SER A 88 4.49 -8.96 -2.47
CA SER A 88 5.17 -7.66 -2.52
C SER A 88 4.62 -6.77 -3.62
N LEU A 89 4.40 -5.51 -3.29
CA LEU A 89 4.01 -4.42 -4.18
C LEU A 89 5.11 -3.37 -4.15
N ALA A 90 5.59 -2.92 -5.30
CA ALA A 90 6.50 -1.78 -5.38
C ALA A 90 5.71 -0.51 -5.68
N MET A 91 5.89 0.53 -4.88
CA MET A 91 5.34 1.86 -5.15
C MET A 91 6.33 2.60 -6.05
N THR A 92 6.03 2.61 -7.35
CA THR A 92 7.03 2.82 -8.40
C THR A 92 7.74 4.18 -8.30
N HIS A 93 7.03 5.24 -7.88
CA HIS A 93 7.56 6.60 -7.85
C HIS A 93 8.15 6.99 -6.49
N GLU A 94 7.68 6.32 -5.43
CA GLU A 94 7.98 6.61 -4.04
C GLU A 94 9.21 5.82 -3.56
N ARG A 95 9.68 4.84 -4.34
CA ARG A 95 10.76 3.89 -3.96
C ARG A 95 10.47 3.18 -2.63
N LEU A 96 9.20 2.95 -2.36
CA LEU A 96 8.71 2.22 -1.20
C LEU A 96 8.23 0.84 -1.64
N HIS A 97 8.28 -0.10 -0.70
CA HIS A 97 7.71 -1.42 -0.88
C HIS A 97 6.60 -1.62 0.13
N ALA A 98 5.51 -2.23 -0.32
CA ALA A 98 4.44 -2.70 0.53
C ALA A 98 4.31 -4.22 0.43
N GLN A 99 3.89 -4.87 1.50
CA GLN A 99 3.55 -6.27 1.53
C GLN A 99 2.07 -6.41 1.83
N VAL A 100 1.31 -7.07 0.95
CA VAL A 100 -0.11 -7.34 1.18
C VAL A 100 -0.25 -8.12 2.50
N THR A 101 -1.07 -7.61 3.40
CA THR A 101 -1.39 -8.27 4.68
C THR A 101 -2.80 -8.85 4.66
N GLN A 102 -3.70 -8.24 3.89
CA GLN A 102 -5.05 -8.75 3.63
C GLN A 102 -5.35 -8.64 2.13
N SER A 103 -5.89 -9.71 1.56
CA SER A 103 -6.37 -9.72 0.16
C SER A 103 -7.46 -8.69 -0.07
N LEU A 104 -7.79 -8.47 -1.34
CA LEU A 104 -8.87 -7.57 -1.75
C LEU A 104 -10.17 -7.94 -1.03
N MET A 105 -10.67 -7.02 -0.22
CA MET A 105 -11.95 -7.09 0.46
C MET A 105 -12.97 -6.29 -0.33
N GLU A 106 -14.13 -6.89 -0.60
CA GLU A 106 -15.34 -6.17 -0.96
C GLU A 106 -15.99 -5.72 0.34
N ASN A 107 -16.37 -4.44 0.47
CA ASN A 107 -17.12 -4.05 1.65
C ASN A 107 -18.48 -4.75 1.63
N GLN A 108 -18.75 -5.52 2.68
CA GLN A 108 -20.07 -6.08 2.91
C GLN A 108 -21.02 -4.90 3.13
N ALA A 109 -21.99 -4.77 2.21
CA ALA A 109 -23.05 -3.77 2.26
C ALA A 109 -23.87 -3.87 3.55
#